data_AF-A0A6N2YQU7-F1
#
_entry.id   AF-A0A6N2YQU7-F1
#
_cell.length_a   1.000
_cell.length_b   1.000
_cell.length_c   1.000
_cell.angle_alpha   90.00
_cell.angle_beta   90.00
_cell.angle_gamma   90.00
#
_symmetry.space_group_name_H-M   'P 1'
#
loop_
_entity.id
_entity.type
_entity.pdbx_description
1 polymer ?
#
loop_
_entity_poly.entity_id
_entity_poly.type
_entity_poly.pdbx_seq_one_letter_code
_entity_poly.pdbx_strand_id
1 'polypeptide(L)'
;MSKDTCISRRGALASASLVAASTAMLAAGRVYGEEFAEAIPLSPIDAISFLYIDNAQLEAGAEQNVVVSLSQHAGVSAAVLTVQDEAGAEQTCTVSGVQDNALLFTYAPSELGSCEVARLQFKADGTAYEIDLSEVDESYRSYTVAPVALAYSDGEVASGPDLHVYTGDGGDELTESGSIEEAASAAVAAASRSRAAHPEKSGPLVIALDPGHVGVSSGAVANGTSEANATWKIAQFCKAELDTYQNVTAVFTVTPDDRLGSSSELRERVQRALNQGADVLVSLHLNSTGVGNAYGAEVWAPHNAGYNNETHAVGTDLGNQILAQLQKLGLTNRGVKFRWIDPDPKYDYPDGSNGDYYGIIREARKSNLPAIIVEHAFLDNWSDYNNFLNSDAKLQSLGIADAHGIANYYGLSYAEGTVYRLYYAPTLDHHYTMDANEYQVLGARGWIQEGIAWHSDDKDHGVPVYRLYHPGTLNHHYTMDAWEYKVLGGRGWKQEGIAWYSAPKGEGKPVYRLYHRGTLDHHYTKDAWEYQVLGGRGWTQEGIAWYSKE
;
A
#
# COMPACT_ATOMS: atom_id res chain seq x y z
N MET A 1 -25.48 13.03 23.16
CA MET A 1 -24.02 13.01 23.41
C MET A 1 -23.45 11.97 22.46
N SER A 2 -23.32 12.35 21.19
CA SER A 2 -22.92 11.45 20.09
C SER A 2 -21.41 11.30 20.06
N LYS A 3 -21.00 10.12 19.61
CA LYS A 3 -19.64 9.72 19.31
C LYS A 3 -19.33 10.22 17.91
N ASP A 4 -18.31 11.05 17.76
CA ASP A 4 -17.82 11.49 16.46
C ASP A 4 -17.16 10.31 15.74
N THR A 5 -17.75 9.96 14.60
CA THR A 5 -17.37 8.84 13.72
C THR A 5 -16.55 9.37 12.55
N CYS A 6 -15.28 8.99 12.49
CA CYS A 6 -14.34 9.36 11.42
C CYS A 6 -14.37 8.30 10.29
N ILE A 7 -14.48 8.75 9.04
CA ILE A 7 -14.35 7.94 7.81
C ILE A 7 -12.89 8.06 7.33
N SER A 8 -12.14 6.95 7.28
CA SER A 8 -10.77 6.92 6.73
C SER A 8 -10.73 6.22 5.36
N ARG A 9 -10.16 6.88 4.34
CA ARG A 9 -10.14 6.50 2.92
C ARG A 9 -9.23 5.29 2.60
N ARG A 10 -9.70 4.38 1.73
CA ARG A 10 -8.93 3.28 1.07
C ARG A 10 -9.21 3.21 -0.43
N GLY A 11 -8.14 3.27 -1.24
CA GLY A 11 -7.85 2.44 -2.43
C GLY A 11 -8.51 2.71 -3.80
N ALA A 12 -7.69 2.98 -4.82
CA ALA A 12 -7.75 2.35 -6.16
C ALA A 12 -6.53 2.70 -7.04
N LEU A 13 -5.93 1.69 -7.69
CA LEU A 13 -5.36 1.58 -9.07
C LEU A 13 -4.48 0.31 -9.09
N ALA A 14 -4.53 -0.59 -10.09
CA ALA A 14 -4.48 -0.29 -11.51
C ALA A 14 -5.13 -1.39 -12.39
N SER A 15 -5.67 -0.96 -13.53
CA SER A 15 -5.56 -1.65 -14.83
C SER A 15 -5.97 -0.68 -15.94
N ALA A 16 -5.04 -0.29 -16.81
CA ALA A 16 -5.27 -0.13 -18.25
C ALA A 16 -4.03 0.42 -18.96
N SER A 17 -3.39 -0.45 -19.74
CA SER A 17 -2.76 -0.05 -21.00
C SER A 17 -3.65 -0.55 -22.15
N LEU A 18 -3.67 0.21 -23.25
CA LEU A 18 -4.35 -0.02 -24.55
C LEU A 18 -5.88 0.18 -24.62
N VAL A 19 -6.33 1.28 -25.22
CA VAL A 19 -6.69 1.42 -26.66
C VAL A 19 -7.37 2.79 -26.83
N ALA A 20 -6.81 3.62 -27.70
CA ALA A 20 -7.50 4.80 -28.21
C ALA A 20 -8.70 4.39 -29.09
N ALA A 21 -9.78 5.18 -28.99
CA ALA A 21 -11.01 5.20 -29.79
C ALA A 21 -12.19 4.35 -29.28
N SER A 22 -13.16 5.02 -28.65
CA SER A 22 -14.46 5.23 -29.30
C SER A 22 -15.21 6.41 -28.67
N THR A 23 -15.74 7.26 -29.54
CA THR A 23 -16.57 8.43 -29.24
C THR A 23 -17.97 8.01 -28.85
N ALA A 24 -18.54 8.61 -27.81
CA ALA A 24 -19.99 8.80 -27.70
C ALA A 24 -20.29 10.12 -26.96
N MET A 25 -20.65 11.15 -27.73
CA MET A 25 -21.44 12.29 -27.25
C MET A 25 -22.84 11.81 -26.83
N LEU A 26 -23.30 12.21 -25.64
CA LEU A 26 -24.69 12.37 -25.21
C LEU A 26 -24.64 13.06 -23.83
N ALA A 27 -25.38 14.10 -23.47
CA ALA A 27 -26.16 15.11 -24.18
C ALA A 27 -26.27 16.28 -23.19
N ALA A 28 -25.97 17.50 -23.62
CA ALA A 28 -26.27 18.69 -22.85
C ALA A 28 -27.80 18.84 -22.68
N GLY A 29 -28.26 19.08 -21.45
CA GLY A 29 -29.60 19.63 -21.18
C GLY A 29 -30.74 18.62 -21.02
N ARG A 30 -30.76 17.86 -19.92
CA ARG A 30 -32.01 17.38 -19.31
C ARG A 30 -31.98 17.70 -17.82
N VAL A 31 -33.02 18.36 -17.33
CA VAL A 31 -33.29 18.44 -15.89
C VAL A 31 -33.76 17.03 -15.50
N TYR A 32 -32.86 16.23 -14.90
CA TYR A 32 -33.06 14.80 -14.63
C TYR A 32 -34.01 14.50 -13.45
N GLY A 33 -34.80 15.48 -13.00
CA GLY A 33 -35.68 15.35 -11.83
C GLY A 33 -36.71 14.21 -11.89
N GLU A 34 -37.09 13.74 -13.08
CA GLU A 34 -37.99 12.58 -13.23
C GLU A 34 -37.26 11.22 -13.27
N GLU A 35 -35.97 11.16 -13.62
CA GLU A 35 -35.24 9.90 -13.82
C GLU A 35 -34.79 9.25 -12.49
N PHE A 36 -34.72 10.05 -11.43
CA PHE A 36 -34.36 9.60 -10.08
C PHE A 36 -35.54 9.70 -9.09
N ALA A 37 -36.78 9.87 -9.58
CA ALA A 37 -37.96 10.08 -8.73
C ALA A 37 -38.29 8.91 -7.78
N GLU A 38 -37.78 7.70 -8.06
CA GLU A 38 -37.89 6.51 -7.20
C GLU A 38 -36.51 5.99 -6.75
N ALA A 39 -35.52 6.88 -6.62
CA ALA A 39 -34.17 6.49 -6.21
C ALA A 39 -34.15 5.85 -4.82
N ILE A 40 -33.47 4.72 -4.70
CA ILE A 40 -33.32 4.01 -3.43
C ILE A 40 -32.31 4.78 -2.56
N PRO A 41 -32.70 5.21 -1.34
CA PRO A 41 -31.78 5.93 -0.46
C PRO A 41 -30.69 4.99 0.05
N LEU A 42 -29.45 5.47 0.02
CA LEU A 42 -28.27 4.78 0.50
C LEU A 42 -27.58 5.62 1.57
N SER A 43 -27.11 4.94 2.60
CA SER A 43 -26.25 5.52 3.65
C SER A 43 -24.90 5.95 3.04
N PRO A 44 -24.45 7.20 3.24
CA PRO A 44 -23.16 7.66 2.73
C PRO A 44 -21.98 6.79 3.19
N ILE A 45 -22.01 6.34 4.45
CA ILE A 45 -20.94 5.52 5.06
C ILE A 45 -20.83 4.16 4.36
N ASP A 46 -21.96 3.59 3.97
CA ASP A 46 -22.01 2.27 3.37
C ASP A 46 -21.80 2.32 1.86
N ALA A 47 -22.15 3.45 1.23
CA ALA A 47 -22.20 3.61 -0.23
C ALA A 47 -21.01 4.38 -0.82
N ILE A 48 -20.30 5.20 -0.04
CA ILE A 48 -19.18 6.04 -0.52
C ILE A 48 -17.86 5.58 0.12
N SER A 49 -16.92 5.20 -0.73
CA SER A 49 -15.53 4.89 -0.35
C SER A 49 -14.71 6.15 -0.10
N PHE A 50 -14.89 7.17 -0.94
CA PHE A 50 -14.37 8.52 -0.71
C PHE A 50 -15.12 9.59 -1.51
N LEU A 51 -15.18 10.80 -0.95
CA LEU A 51 -15.62 12.04 -1.60
C LEU A 51 -14.44 13.00 -1.64
N TYR A 52 -14.06 13.49 -2.80
CA TYR A 52 -12.97 14.45 -3.03
C TYR A 52 -13.51 15.71 -3.71
N ILE A 53 -13.03 16.88 -3.28
CA ILE A 53 -13.41 18.21 -3.75
C ILE A 53 -12.09 18.94 -4.01
N ASP A 54 -11.90 19.42 -5.24
CA ASP A 54 -10.60 19.87 -5.76
C ASP A 54 -10.12 21.16 -5.09
N ASN A 55 -10.94 22.21 -5.13
CA ASN A 55 -10.64 23.49 -4.49
C ASN A 55 -11.58 23.73 -3.30
N ALA A 56 -11.02 23.99 -2.12
CA ALA A 56 -11.79 24.41 -0.95
C ALA A 56 -12.09 25.92 -0.95
N GLN A 57 -11.31 26.71 -1.69
CA GLN A 57 -11.56 28.11 -2.04
C GLN A 57 -11.42 28.27 -3.56
N LEU A 58 -12.53 28.42 -4.26
CA LEU A 58 -12.59 28.49 -5.71
C LEU A 58 -12.71 29.94 -6.18
N GLU A 59 -11.95 30.32 -7.19
CA GLU A 59 -12.13 31.62 -7.83
C GLU A 59 -13.46 31.68 -8.60
N ALA A 60 -14.14 32.81 -8.50
CA ALA A 60 -15.38 33.06 -9.22
C ALA A 60 -15.22 32.82 -10.74
N GLY A 61 -15.96 31.84 -11.26
CA GLY A 61 -15.93 31.46 -12.68
C GLY A 61 -14.93 30.35 -13.04
N ALA A 62 -14.16 29.83 -12.09
CA ALA A 62 -13.33 28.64 -12.27
C ALA A 62 -14.18 27.35 -12.20
N GLU A 63 -13.66 26.27 -12.80
CA GLU A 63 -14.28 24.95 -12.71
C GLU A 63 -13.84 24.23 -11.43
N GLN A 64 -14.79 23.53 -10.82
CA GLN A 64 -14.61 22.67 -9.67
C GLN A 64 -14.74 21.21 -10.07
N ASN A 65 -13.77 20.41 -9.65
CA ASN A 65 -13.86 18.96 -9.76
C ASN A 65 -14.33 18.35 -8.44
N VAL A 66 -15.27 17.42 -8.52
CA VAL A 66 -15.72 16.60 -7.40
C VAL A 66 -15.66 15.14 -7.82
N VAL A 67 -15.00 14.30 -7.04
CA VAL A 67 -14.96 12.86 -7.27
C VAL A 67 -15.69 12.13 -6.15
N VAL A 68 -16.64 11.28 -6.53
CA VAL A 68 -17.30 10.37 -5.60
C VAL A 68 -17.00 8.93 -6.01
N SER A 69 -16.34 8.18 -5.12
CA SER A 69 -16.12 6.74 -5.32
C SER A 69 -17.16 5.94 -4.52
N LEU A 70 -17.87 5.06 -5.21
CA LEU A 70 -18.88 4.19 -4.63
C LEU A 70 -18.26 2.90 -4.10
N SER A 71 -18.76 2.37 -2.99
CA SER A 71 -18.19 1.19 -2.31
C SER A 71 -18.59 -0.15 -2.93
N GLN A 72 -19.83 -0.25 -3.44
CA GLN A 72 -20.47 -1.51 -3.84
C GLN A 72 -21.22 -1.41 -5.18
N HIS A 73 -21.17 -0.27 -5.84
CA HIS A 73 -21.86 -0.02 -7.11
C HIS A 73 -20.85 0.32 -8.20
N ALA A 74 -20.67 -0.61 -9.14
CA ALA A 74 -19.90 -0.43 -10.37
C ALA A 74 -20.86 -0.34 -11.57
N GLY A 75 -20.37 0.05 -12.75
CA GLY A 75 -21.21 0.09 -13.96
C GLY A 75 -22.26 1.21 -13.91
N VAL A 76 -21.92 2.34 -13.31
CA VAL A 76 -22.80 3.52 -13.25
C VAL A 76 -23.03 4.05 -14.66
N SER A 77 -24.31 4.06 -15.06
CA SER A 77 -24.76 4.45 -16.40
C SER A 77 -25.18 5.92 -16.50
N ALA A 78 -25.50 6.54 -15.36
CA ALA A 78 -25.82 7.95 -15.23
C ALA A 78 -25.59 8.39 -13.77
N ALA A 79 -25.10 9.60 -13.55
CA ALA A 79 -25.05 10.19 -12.22
C ALA A 79 -25.17 11.72 -12.27
N VAL A 80 -25.78 12.28 -11.23
CA VAL A 80 -26.01 13.71 -11.01
C VAL A 80 -25.58 14.05 -9.59
N LEU A 81 -24.71 15.04 -9.47
CA LEU A 81 -24.32 15.62 -8.20
C LEU A 81 -25.09 16.93 -7.99
N THR A 82 -25.62 17.13 -6.79
CA THR A 82 -26.30 18.36 -6.38
C THR A 82 -25.44 19.08 -5.35
N VAL A 83 -25.22 20.35 -5.61
CA VAL A 83 -24.43 21.26 -4.78
C VAL A 83 -25.35 22.38 -4.34
N GLN A 84 -25.28 22.76 -3.07
CA GLN A 84 -26.14 23.78 -2.48
C GLN A 84 -25.29 24.95 -2.01
N ASP A 85 -25.74 26.19 -2.26
CA ASP A 85 -25.10 27.40 -1.74
C ASP A 85 -25.62 27.78 -0.34
N GLU A 86 -24.99 28.78 0.28
CA GLU A 86 -25.38 29.30 1.61
C GLU A 86 -26.83 29.84 1.65
N ALA A 87 -27.38 30.30 0.52
CA ALA A 87 -28.78 30.74 0.41
C ALA A 87 -29.76 29.56 0.25
N GLY A 88 -29.24 28.34 0.14
CA GLY A 88 -29.98 27.11 -0.06
C GLY A 88 -30.35 26.84 -1.51
N ALA A 89 -29.81 27.59 -2.48
CA ALA A 89 -30.05 27.34 -3.90
C ALA A 89 -29.23 26.14 -4.37
N GLU A 90 -29.87 25.22 -5.10
CA GLU A 90 -29.24 24.01 -5.60
C GLU A 90 -28.78 24.19 -7.06
N GLN A 91 -27.56 23.76 -7.34
CA GLN A 91 -26.99 23.58 -8.66
C GLN A 91 -26.69 22.10 -8.89
N THR A 92 -27.16 21.55 -10.02
CA THR A 92 -26.89 20.17 -10.40
C THR A 92 -25.83 20.07 -11.49
N CYS A 93 -24.92 19.10 -11.39
CA CYS A 93 -23.97 18.76 -12.45
C CYS A 93 -24.03 17.27 -12.78
N THR A 94 -23.98 16.96 -14.08
CA THR A 94 -23.94 15.58 -14.57
C THR A 94 -22.51 15.05 -14.53
N VAL A 95 -22.37 13.74 -14.33
CA VAL A 95 -21.07 13.06 -14.35
C VAL A 95 -20.31 13.36 -15.64
N SER A 96 -19.07 13.83 -15.50
CA SER A 96 -18.15 14.13 -16.61
C SER A 96 -17.23 12.94 -16.93
N GLY A 97 -17.04 12.01 -15.99
CA GLY A 97 -16.28 10.77 -16.21
C GLY A 97 -16.65 9.66 -15.23
N VAL A 98 -16.61 8.40 -15.69
CA VAL A 98 -16.84 7.21 -14.87
C VAL A 98 -15.68 6.25 -15.09
N GLN A 99 -15.04 5.82 -14.00
CA GLN A 99 -14.03 4.77 -14.01
C GLN A 99 -14.30 3.79 -12.86
N ASP A 100 -14.65 2.55 -13.20
CA ASP A 100 -15.09 1.52 -12.26
C ASP A 100 -16.24 1.99 -11.35
N ASN A 101 -15.90 2.41 -10.14
CA ASN A 101 -16.81 2.92 -9.11
C ASN A 101 -16.59 4.41 -8.81
N ALA A 102 -15.62 5.07 -9.44
CA ALA A 102 -15.33 6.49 -9.28
C ALA A 102 -16.06 7.34 -10.32
N LEU A 103 -16.73 8.39 -9.83
CA LEU A 103 -17.54 9.32 -10.60
C LEU A 103 -16.90 10.70 -10.50
N LEU A 104 -16.47 11.25 -11.63
CA LEU A 104 -15.96 12.63 -11.73
C LEU A 104 -17.10 13.55 -12.16
N PHE A 105 -17.20 14.69 -11.48
CA PHE A 105 -18.08 15.80 -11.82
C PHE A 105 -17.23 17.06 -11.98
N THR A 106 -17.43 17.77 -13.08
CA THR A 106 -16.74 19.03 -13.38
C THR A 106 -17.79 20.10 -13.66
N TYR A 107 -17.79 21.20 -12.92
CA TYR A 107 -18.77 22.28 -13.08
C TYR A 107 -18.24 23.61 -12.55
N ALA A 108 -18.77 24.74 -13.03
CA ALA A 108 -18.50 26.06 -12.47
C ALA A 108 -19.65 26.49 -11.55
N PRO A 109 -19.42 26.81 -10.27
CA PRO A 109 -20.44 27.34 -9.38
C PRO A 109 -21.00 28.68 -9.88
N SER A 110 -22.32 28.86 -9.77
CA SER A 110 -22.98 30.07 -10.28
C SER A 110 -22.89 31.29 -9.37
N GLU A 111 -22.71 31.08 -8.06
CA GLU A 111 -22.79 32.12 -7.03
C GLU A 111 -21.51 32.17 -6.18
N LEU A 112 -21.27 33.33 -5.56
CA LEU A 112 -20.20 33.52 -4.58
C LEU A 112 -20.64 33.04 -3.19
N GLY A 113 -19.69 32.70 -2.32
CA GLY A 113 -19.96 32.30 -0.94
C GLY A 113 -19.78 30.80 -0.71
N SER A 114 -20.29 30.30 0.43
CA SER A 114 -20.12 28.89 0.80
C SER A 114 -21.00 27.98 -0.07
N CYS A 115 -20.46 26.82 -0.42
CA CYS A 115 -21.13 25.77 -1.18
C CYS A 115 -20.88 24.41 -0.51
N GLU A 116 -21.85 23.51 -0.59
CA GLU A 116 -21.72 22.14 -0.10
C GLU A 116 -22.26 21.09 -1.09
N VAL A 117 -21.59 19.95 -1.17
CA VAL A 117 -22.06 18.80 -1.95
C VAL A 117 -23.18 18.11 -1.17
N ALA A 118 -24.43 18.44 -1.50
CA ALA A 118 -25.59 18.00 -0.75
C ALA A 118 -26.05 16.57 -1.13
N ARG A 119 -25.92 16.17 -2.39
CA ARG A 119 -26.56 14.92 -2.87
C ARG A 119 -25.86 14.29 -4.05
N LEU A 120 -25.82 12.97 -4.08
CA LEU A 120 -25.48 12.20 -5.28
C LEU A 120 -26.66 11.30 -5.67
N GLN A 121 -27.12 11.41 -6.91
CA GLN A 121 -28.06 10.48 -7.51
C GLN A 121 -27.37 9.73 -8.64
N PHE A 122 -27.50 8.40 -8.70
CA PHE A 122 -26.86 7.60 -9.73
C PHE A 122 -27.65 6.36 -10.11
N LYS A 123 -27.39 5.84 -11.31
CA LYS A 123 -28.06 4.64 -11.83
C LYS A 123 -27.05 3.55 -12.12
N ALA A 124 -27.13 2.46 -11.36
CA ALA A 124 -26.31 1.26 -11.55
C ALA A 124 -27.25 0.08 -11.85
N ASP A 125 -26.89 -0.71 -12.86
CA ASP A 125 -27.67 -1.88 -13.30
C ASP A 125 -29.16 -1.61 -13.55
N GLY A 126 -29.47 -0.42 -14.08
CA GLY A 126 -30.84 0.00 -14.37
C GLY A 126 -31.64 0.51 -13.15
N THR A 127 -31.08 0.44 -11.95
CA THR A 127 -31.71 0.89 -10.70
C THR A 127 -31.17 2.26 -10.28
N ALA A 128 -32.05 3.17 -9.89
CA ALA A 128 -31.68 4.49 -9.40
C ALA A 128 -31.43 4.47 -7.88
N TYR A 129 -30.38 5.17 -7.44
CA TYR A 129 -29.97 5.31 -6.06
C TYR A 129 -29.72 6.77 -5.72
N GLU A 130 -29.92 7.12 -4.46
CA GLU A 130 -29.68 8.44 -3.91
C GLU A 130 -28.83 8.34 -2.64
N ILE A 131 -27.83 9.19 -2.52
CA ILE A 131 -27.03 9.36 -1.32
C ILE A 131 -27.18 10.81 -0.87
N ASP A 132 -27.73 10.99 0.33
CA ASP A 132 -27.83 12.29 0.99
C ASP A 132 -26.52 12.56 1.75
N LEU A 133 -25.76 13.55 1.28
CA LEU A 133 -24.47 13.91 1.85
C LEU A 133 -24.58 14.97 2.95
N SER A 134 -25.77 15.50 3.21
CA SER A 134 -26.00 16.45 4.32
C SER A 134 -25.70 15.84 5.69
N GLU A 135 -25.79 14.51 5.81
CA GLU A 135 -25.46 13.75 7.03
C GLU A 135 -23.95 13.52 7.22
N VAL A 136 -23.12 13.82 6.22
CA VAL A 136 -21.65 13.78 6.34
C VAL A 136 -21.19 15.00 7.17
N ASP A 137 -19.95 15.02 7.66
CA ASP A 137 -19.44 16.27 8.24
C ASP A 137 -19.29 17.33 7.14
N GLU A 138 -19.82 18.53 7.38
CA GLU A 138 -19.75 19.68 6.46
C GLU A 138 -18.31 19.98 6.07
N SER A 139 -17.34 19.74 6.96
CA SER A 139 -15.91 19.93 6.69
C SER A 139 -15.38 19.09 5.53
N TYR A 140 -16.03 17.98 5.18
CA TYR A 140 -15.56 17.06 4.13
C TYR A 140 -16.31 17.24 2.80
N ARG A 141 -17.33 18.10 2.77
CA ARG A 141 -18.19 18.30 1.60
C ARG A 141 -18.38 19.77 1.20
N SER A 142 -17.78 20.72 1.91
CA SER A 142 -17.93 22.16 1.68
C SER A 142 -16.71 22.79 1.01
N TYR A 143 -16.94 23.91 0.33
CA TYR A 143 -15.92 24.80 -0.24
C TYR A 143 -16.52 26.22 -0.36
N THR A 144 -15.72 27.24 -0.68
CA THR A 144 -16.19 28.64 -0.84
C THR A 144 -15.80 29.19 -2.20
N VAL A 145 -16.63 30.06 -2.78
CA VAL A 145 -16.36 30.74 -4.06
C VAL A 145 -16.10 32.23 -3.82
N ALA A 146 -14.93 32.73 -4.19
CA ALA A 146 -14.48 34.10 -3.87
C ALA A 146 -14.18 34.95 -5.13
N PRO A 147 -14.36 36.28 -5.08
CA PRO A 147 -14.06 37.18 -6.20
C PRO A 147 -12.54 37.36 -6.40
N VAL A 148 -12.14 37.49 -7.67
CA VAL A 148 -10.75 37.49 -8.21
C VAL A 148 -9.77 38.51 -7.58
N ALA A 149 -10.22 39.46 -6.75
CA ALA A 149 -9.40 40.57 -6.24
C ALA A 149 -9.07 40.53 -4.73
N LEU A 150 -9.60 39.58 -3.95
CA LEU A 150 -9.41 39.51 -2.49
C LEU A 150 -8.33 38.51 -2.01
N ALA A 151 -7.67 37.77 -2.91
CA ALA A 151 -6.70 36.73 -2.51
C ALA A 151 -5.33 37.26 -2.01
N TYR A 152 -5.09 38.59 -2.04
CA TYR A 152 -3.82 39.19 -1.65
C TYR A 152 -3.96 40.49 -0.84
N SER A 153 -4.65 40.50 0.30
CA SER A 153 -4.32 41.46 1.38
C SER A 153 -5.12 41.23 2.65
N ASP A 154 -4.40 41.43 3.75
CA ASP A 154 -4.81 41.53 5.16
C ASP A 154 -4.99 40.22 5.94
N GLY A 155 -4.15 40.14 6.97
CA GLY A 155 -4.10 39.07 7.93
C GLY A 155 -5.15 39.17 9.02
N GLU A 156 -5.30 38.04 9.68
CA GLU A 156 -6.21 37.66 10.76
C GLU A 156 -7.53 36.96 10.37
N VAL A 157 -7.60 35.72 10.87
CA VAL A 157 -8.72 34.85 11.26
C VAL A 157 -9.51 34.05 10.21
N ALA A 158 -9.39 32.72 10.35
CA ALA A 158 -10.46 31.73 10.62
C ALA A 158 -10.39 30.52 9.68
N SER A 159 -9.72 29.46 10.16
CA SER A 159 -9.61 28.16 9.51
C SER A 159 -10.94 27.39 9.61
N GLY A 160 -11.66 27.34 8.49
CA GLY A 160 -12.42 26.15 8.07
C GLY A 160 -11.54 25.33 7.12
N PRO A 161 -11.74 24.01 6.98
CA PRO A 161 -10.72 23.12 6.46
C PRO A 161 -10.62 23.20 4.93
N ASP A 162 -9.47 23.65 4.47
CA ASP A 162 -9.03 23.40 3.11
C ASP A 162 -8.60 21.93 2.96
N LEU A 163 -9.16 21.23 1.98
CA LEU A 163 -8.61 19.96 1.52
C LEU A 163 -7.56 20.23 0.45
N HIS A 164 -6.32 20.33 0.90
CA HIS A 164 -5.15 20.42 0.04
C HIS A 164 -4.58 19.02 -0.21
N VAL A 165 -4.36 18.65 -1.48
CA VAL A 165 -3.57 17.47 -1.83
C VAL A 165 -2.13 17.88 -1.97
N TYR A 166 -1.40 17.58 -0.91
CA TYR A 166 0.01 17.88 -0.81
C TYR A 166 0.84 16.66 -1.18
N THR A 167 1.86 16.86 -2.00
CA THR A 167 2.97 15.89 -2.10
C THR A 167 4.16 16.44 -1.32
N GLY A 168 4.74 15.60 -0.44
CA GLY A 168 5.92 15.97 0.34
C GLY A 168 7.16 15.92 -0.55
N ASP A 169 7.86 17.04 -0.73
CA ASP A 169 9.14 17.09 -1.48
C ASP A 169 10.36 16.86 -0.58
N GLY A 170 10.19 16.93 0.74
CA GLY A 170 11.31 16.83 1.66
C GLY A 170 11.44 17.94 2.70
N GLY A 171 10.51 18.89 2.77
CA GLY A 171 10.46 19.85 3.87
C GLY A 171 9.06 20.16 4.39
N ASP A 172 9.00 20.94 5.47
CA ASP A 172 7.79 21.51 6.10
C ASP A 172 6.98 22.44 5.17
N GLU A 173 7.28 22.47 3.87
CA GLU A 173 6.53 23.20 2.86
C GLU A 173 5.95 22.19 1.86
N LEU A 174 4.62 22.18 1.80
CA LEU A 174 3.84 21.23 1.04
C LEU A 174 3.53 21.84 -0.34
N THR A 175 3.73 21.10 -1.43
CA THR A 175 3.37 21.56 -2.78
C THR A 175 2.15 20.81 -3.33
N GLU A 176 1.23 21.58 -3.89
CA GLU A 176 -0.07 21.20 -4.42
C GLU A 176 0.08 20.48 -5.78
N SER A 177 -0.62 19.37 -6.00
CA SER A 177 -0.56 18.58 -7.25
C SER A 177 -1.92 18.57 -7.96
N GLY A 178 -1.92 18.73 -9.29
CA GLY A 178 -3.07 19.11 -10.11
C GLY A 178 -3.75 18.01 -10.93
N SER A 179 -3.40 16.72 -10.84
CA SER A 179 -4.19 15.62 -11.44
C SER A 179 -3.80 14.18 -11.02
N ILE A 180 -4.65 13.18 -11.34
CA ILE A 180 -4.40 11.72 -11.21
C ILE A 180 -3.22 11.24 -12.06
N GLU A 181 -2.99 11.85 -13.22
CA GLU A 181 -1.82 11.58 -14.05
C GLU A 181 -0.53 12.09 -13.38
N GLU A 182 -0.63 13.16 -12.59
CA GLU A 182 0.44 13.66 -11.74
C GLU A 182 0.71 12.78 -10.51
N ALA A 183 -0.30 12.09 -9.96
CA ALA A 183 -0.11 11.11 -8.89
C ALA A 183 0.61 9.83 -9.37
N ALA A 184 0.28 9.35 -10.58
CA ALA A 184 1.06 8.31 -11.26
C ALA A 184 2.47 8.82 -11.60
N SER A 185 2.59 10.09 -12.01
CA SER A 185 3.87 10.78 -12.20
C SER A 185 4.61 11.00 -10.88
N ALA A 186 3.94 11.08 -9.73
CA ALA A 186 4.50 11.29 -8.40
C ALA A 186 4.97 9.97 -7.78
N ALA A 187 4.33 8.84 -8.09
CA ALA A 187 4.89 7.50 -7.81
C ALA A 187 6.12 7.22 -8.70
N VAL A 188 6.05 7.60 -9.98
CA VAL A 188 7.22 7.60 -10.89
C VAL A 188 8.26 8.64 -10.44
N ALA A 189 7.87 9.77 -9.85
CA ALA A 189 8.75 10.80 -9.33
C ALA A 189 9.31 10.41 -7.97
N ALA A 190 8.62 9.65 -7.12
CA ALA A 190 9.13 9.12 -5.85
C ALA A 190 10.15 8.00 -6.11
N ALA A 191 9.85 7.12 -7.06
CA ALA A 191 10.81 6.18 -7.63
C ALA A 191 11.96 6.88 -8.38
N SER A 192 11.68 8.05 -8.99
CA SER A 192 12.71 8.92 -9.57
C SER A 192 13.39 9.83 -8.55
N ARG A 193 12.90 10.02 -7.32
CA ARG A 193 13.48 10.92 -6.29
C ARG A 193 14.57 10.20 -5.51
N SER A 194 14.33 8.93 -5.17
CA SER A 194 15.42 8.05 -4.73
C SER A 194 16.47 7.83 -5.82
N ARG A 195 16.04 7.82 -7.09
CA ARG A 195 16.94 7.68 -8.24
C ARG A 195 17.53 9.03 -8.70
N ALA A 196 16.95 10.18 -8.34
CA ALA A 196 17.44 11.54 -8.62
C ALA A 196 18.46 11.97 -7.58
N ALA A 197 18.46 11.33 -6.42
CA ALA A 197 19.64 11.28 -5.55
C ALA A 197 20.90 10.79 -6.32
N HIS A 198 20.72 9.93 -7.33
CA HIS A 198 21.75 9.38 -8.22
C HIS A 198 21.30 9.33 -9.70
N PRO A 199 21.11 10.50 -10.36
CA PRO A 199 20.29 10.65 -11.58
C PRO A 199 20.87 9.99 -12.84
N GLU A 200 22.08 9.42 -12.77
CA GLU A 200 22.75 8.74 -13.88
C GLU A 200 22.55 7.21 -13.89
N LYS A 201 21.83 6.64 -12.92
CA LYS A 201 21.67 5.18 -12.82
C LYS A 201 20.51 4.64 -13.68
N SER A 202 20.85 3.73 -14.59
CA SER A 202 19.92 2.81 -15.26
C SER A 202 20.05 1.40 -14.70
N GLY A 203 18.95 0.75 -14.34
CA GLY A 203 18.95 -0.65 -13.87
C GLY A 203 17.87 -0.95 -12.83
N PRO A 204 17.89 -2.17 -12.24
CA PRO A 204 17.07 -2.51 -11.08
C PRO A 204 17.30 -1.54 -9.92
N LEU A 205 16.25 -1.25 -9.15
CA LEU A 205 16.36 -0.51 -7.88
C LEU A 205 17.24 -1.31 -6.91
N VAL A 206 18.25 -0.69 -6.29
CA VAL A 206 19.09 -1.35 -5.30
C VAL A 206 18.76 -0.85 -3.90
N ILE A 207 18.32 -1.75 -3.02
CA ILE A 207 18.00 -1.44 -1.61
C ILE A 207 19.10 -2.01 -0.73
N ALA A 208 19.81 -1.15 -0.02
CA ALA A 208 20.73 -1.58 1.03
C ALA A 208 19.99 -1.80 2.34
N LEU A 209 19.93 -3.04 2.79
CA LEU A 209 19.44 -3.40 4.12
C LEU A 209 20.62 -3.38 5.09
N ASP A 210 20.52 -2.54 6.12
CA ASP A 210 21.52 -2.40 7.17
C ASP A 210 21.02 -3.02 8.48
N PRO A 211 21.36 -4.29 8.77
CA PRO A 211 21.01 -4.88 10.06
C PRO A 211 21.84 -4.23 11.17
N GLY A 212 21.17 -3.53 12.08
CA GLY A 212 21.78 -2.81 13.18
C GLY A 212 22.66 -3.69 14.06
N HIS A 213 23.79 -3.14 14.54
CA HIS A 213 24.76 -3.77 15.44
C HIS A 213 25.56 -4.98 14.91
N VAL A 214 25.04 -5.72 13.93
CA VAL A 214 25.65 -6.91 13.32
C VAL A 214 27.11 -6.66 12.91
N GLY A 215 28.00 -7.60 13.22
CA GLY A 215 29.44 -7.51 12.92
C GLY A 215 30.26 -6.57 13.82
N VAL A 216 29.63 -5.99 14.85
CA VAL A 216 30.25 -4.93 15.69
C VAL A 216 29.95 -5.10 17.17
N SER A 217 28.66 -5.21 17.54
CA SER A 217 28.20 -5.34 18.92
C SER A 217 26.89 -6.14 18.98
N SER A 218 26.43 -6.47 20.19
CA SER A 218 25.13 -7.15 20.36
C SER A 218 23.92 -6.22 20.23
N GLY A 219 24.12 -4.90 20.29
CA GLY A 219 23.04 -3.95 20.56
C GLY A 219 22.40 -4.20 21.92
N ALA A 220 21.12 -3.84 22.04
CA ALA A 220 20.31 -4.17 23.21
C ALA A 220 20.22 -5.69 23.42
N VAL A 221 20.23 -6.13 24.68
CA VAL A 221 20.01 -7.53 25.04
C VAL A 221 18.95 -7.59 26.12
N ALA A 222 17.82 -8.24 25.82
CA ALA A 222 16.76 -8.49 26.78
C ALA A 222 16.03 -9.79 26.43
N ASN A 223 15.38 -10.40 27.42
CA ASN A 223 14.57 -11.60 27.25
C ASN A 223 15.29 -12.81 26.58
N GLY A 224 16.62 -12.86 26.68
CA GLY A 224 17.44 -13.92 26.06
C GLY A 224 17.78 -13.71 24.58
N THR A 225 17.37 -12.57 24.00
CA THR A 225 17.62 -12.20 22.61
C THR A 225 18.51 -10.96 22.55
N SER A 226 19.50 -10.97 21.66
CA SER A 226 20.25 -9.78 21.29
C SER A 226 19.64 -9.13 20.07
N GLU A 227 19.65 -7.80 20.04
CA GLU A 227 19.20 -6.99 18.91
C GLU A 227 19.90 -7.39 17.63
N ALA A 228 21.23 -7.52 17.63
CA ALA A 228 22.01 -7.91 16.46
C ALA A 228 21.55 -9.24 15.84
N ASN A 229 21.11 -10.21 16.65
CA ASN A 229 20.62 -11.49 16.12
C ASN A 229 19.24 -11.34 15.49
N ALA A 230 18.37 -10.51 16.08
CA ALA A 230 17.03 -10.27 15.58
C ALA A 230 17.06 -9.42 14.30
N THR A 231 17.83 -8.34 14.27
CA THR A 231 17.96 -7.45 13.10
C THR A 231 18.55 -8.19 11.91
N TRP A 232 19.52 -9.09 12.12
CA TRP A 232 20.05 -9.95 11.07
C TRP A 232 18.97 -10.85 10.45
N LYS A 233 18.13 -11.48 11.27
CA LYS A 233 17.02 -12.33 10.78
C LYS A 233 15.97 -11.51 10.05
N ILE A 234 15.54 -10.37 10.60
CA ILE A 234 14.59 -9.47 9.95
C ILE A 234 15.12 -9.03 8.58
N ALA A 235 16.41 -8.64 8.50
CA ALA A 235 17.05 -8.26 7.24
C ALA A 235 17.06 -9.42 6.22
N GLN A 236 17.35 -10.65 6.65
CA GLN A 236 17.26 -11.83 5.78
C GLN A 236 15.86 -12.05 5.23
N PHE A 237 14.82 -11.90 6.07
CA PHE A 237 13.44 -12.09 5.64
C PHE A 237 12.94 -10.96 4.73
N CYS A 238 13.29 -9.71 5.05
CA CYS A 238 13.02 -8.56 4.19
C CYS A 238 13.69 -8.73 2.82
N LYS A 239 14.97 -9.12 2.79
CA LYS A 239 15.65 -9.45 1.53
C LYS A 239 14.94 -10.56 0.77
N ALA A 240 14.61 -11.67 1.43
CA ALA A 240 13.96 -12.81 0.78
C ALA A 240 12.62 -12.43 0.15
N GLU A 241 11.84 -11.56 0.81
CA GLU A 241 10.59 -11.02 0.25
C GLU A 241 10.88 -10.04 -0.90
N LEU A 242 11.83 -9.11 -0.77
CA LEU A 242 12.20 -8.18 -1.85
C LEU A 242 12.73 -8.90 -3.10
N ASP A 243 13.45 -10.01 -2.93
CA ASP A 243 13.97 -10.83 -4.05
C ASP A 243 12.86 -11.49 -4.88
N THR A 244 11.60 -11.44 -4.42
CA THR A 244 10.44 -11.90 -5.19
C THR A 244 9.84 -10.86 -6.13
N TYR A 245 10.26 -9.60 -6.00
CA TYR A 245 9.79 -8.49 -6.82
C TYR A 245 10.68 -8.32 -8.06
N GLN A 246 10.08 -7.82 -9.14
CA GLN A 246 10.82 -7.49 -10.35
C GLN A 246 11.57 -6.18 -10.21
N ASN A 247 12.63 -6.02 -11.00
CA ASN A 247 13.37 -4.77 -11.13
C ASN A 247 13.92 -4.21 -9.80
N VAL A 248 14.20 -5.08 -8.83
CA VAL A 248 14.79 -4.73 -7.54
C VAL A 248 15.93 -5.68 -7.17
N THR A 249 16.88 -5.20 -6.38
CA THR A 249 17.98 -5.99 -5.81
C THR A 249 18.22 -5.54 -4.38
N ALA A 250 18.00 -6.42 -3.42
CA ALA A 250 18.33 -6.13 -2.01
C ALA A 250 19.75 -6.62 -1.68
N VAL A 251 20.54 -5.78 -1.02
CA VAL A 251 21.93 -6.06 -0.61
C VAL A 251 22.11 -5.78 0.88
N PHE A 252 23.07 -6.45 1.53
CA PHE A 252 23.40 -6.17 2.94
C PHE A 252 24.58 -5.20 3.04
N THR A 253 24.53 -4.27 4.00
CA THR A 253 25.70 -3.45 4.34
C THR A 253 26.72 -4.24 5.18
N VAL A 254 26.27 -5.20 5.98
CA VAL A 254 27.08 -5.99 6.90
C VAL A 254 26.49 -7.38 7.12
N THR A 255 27.33 -8.32 7.54
CA THR A 255 27.00 -9.69 7.92
C THR A 255 27.60 -10.02 9.30
N PRO A 256 27.15 -11.10 9.99
CA PRO A 256 27.65 -11.43 11.33
C PRO A 256 29.17 -11.67 11.43
N ASP A 257 29.81 -12.05 10.33
CA ASP A 257 31.25 -12.34 10.28
C ASP A 257 32.13 -11.11 10.02
N ASP A 258 31.50 -9.99 9.66
CA ASP A 258 32.21 -8.73 9.46
C ASP A 258 32.83 -8.22 10.76
N ARG A 259 33.93 -7.47 10.62
CA ARG A 259 34.61 -6.81 11.74
C ARG A 259 34.90 -5.36 11.36
N LEU A 260 33.97 -4.47 11.71
CA LEU A 260 34.11 -3.04 11.45
C LEU A 260 34.81 -2.33 12.62
N GLY A 261 35.59 -1.29 12.31
CA GLY A 261 36.22 -0.46 13.34
C GLY A 261 35.21 0.47 14.02
N SER A 262 35.17 0.51 15.36
CA SER A 262 34.16 1.26 16.13
C SER A 262 34.17 2.78 15.90
N SER A 263 35.30 3.36 15.49
CA SER A 263 35.42 4.80 15.22
C SER A 263 34.99 5.22 13.80
N SER A 264 34.75 4.26 12.90
CA SER A 264 34.38 4.50 11.50
C SER A 264 33.22 3.64 10.99
N GLU A 265 32.63 2.82 11.86
CA GLU A 265 31.63 1.80 11.53
C GLU A 265 30.50 2.31 10.62
N LEU A 266 29.79 3.36 11.06
CA LEU A 266 28.61 3.85 10.35
C LEU A 266 28.97 4.38 8.96
N ARG A 267 30.15 5.02 8.82
CA ARG A 267 30.67 5.44 7.52
C ARG A 267 31.00 4.25 6.63
N GLU A 268 31.57 3.19 7.19
CA GLU A 268 31.89 1.97 6.44
C GLU A 268 30.61 1.28 5.92
N ARG A 269 29.57 1.18 6.75
CA ARG A 269 28.26 0.65 6.34
C ARG A 269 27.66 1.41 5.17
N VAL A 270 27.66 2.75 5.25
CA VAL A 270 27.21 3.62 4.14
C VAL A 270 28.08 3.44 2.90
N GLN A 271 29.40 3.36 3.06
CA GLN A 271 30.30 3.15 1.92
C GLN A 271 30.05 1.80 1.23
N ARG A 272 29.74 0.75 2.01
CA ARG A 272 29.36 -0.56 1.46
C ARG A 272 28.03 -0.50 0.71
N ALA A 273 27.05 0.26 1.19
CA ALA A 273 25.80 0.51 0.45
C ALA A 273 26.09 1.22 -0.90
N LEU A 274 26.86 2.30 -0.88
CA LEU A 274 27.25 3.05 -2.07
C LEU A 274 28.03 2.20 -3.07
N ASN A 275 28.99 1.39 -2.59
CA ASN A 275 29.80 0.50 -3.45
C ASN A 275 28.97 -0.60 -4.12
N GLN A 276 27.87 -1.01 -3.48
CA GLN A 276 26.91 -1.96 -4.05
C GLN A 276 25.87 -1.28 -4.93
N GLY A 277 25.98 0.05 -5.11
CA GLY A 277 25.09 0.81 -5.95
C GLY A 277 23.70 1.00 -5.33
N ALA A 278 23.57 1.12 -4.01
CA ALA A 278 22.30 1.41 -3.35
C ALA A 278 21.66 2.72 -3.85
N ASP A 279 20.34 2.71 -3.98
CA ASP A 279 19.48 3.88 -4.23
C ASP A 279 18.76 4.34 -2.95
N VAL A 280 18.70 3.44 -1.96
CA VAL A 280 18.19 3.73 -0.62
C VAL A 280 18.86 2.81 0.39
N LEU A 281 19.01 3.28 1.63
CA LEU A 281 19.47 2.50 2.77
C LEU A 281 18.36 2.40 3.82
N VAL A 282 18.00 1.18 4.20
CA VAL A 282 17.03 0.89 5.27
C VAL A 282 17.77 0.19 6.40
N SER A 283 18.00 0.90 7.50
CA SER A 283 18.63 0.35 8.70
C SER A 283 17.57 -0.23 9.63
N LEU A 284 17.78 -1.47 10.08
CA LEU A 284 16.80 -2.27 10.81
C LEU A 284 17.27 -2.44 12.26
N HIS A 285 16.46 -1.98 13.20
CA HIS A 285 16.77 -1.92 14.63
C HIS A 285 15.60 -2.37 15.51
N LEU A 286 15.89 -2.59 16.80
CA LEU A 286 14.90 -2.80 17.84
C LEU A 286 15.09 -1.78 18.96
N ASN A 287 13.98 -1.17 19.37
CA ASN A 287 14.00 -0.23 20.47
C ASN A 287 14.32 -0.91 21.81
N SER A 288 14.89 -0.13 22.72
CA SER A 288 15.02 -0.51 24.12
C SER A 288 15.14 0.72 25.01
N THR A 289 14.47 0.72 26.16
CA THR A 289 14.55 1.82 27.15
C THR A 289 15.36 1.45 28.39
N GLY A 290 15.62 0.15 28.58
CA GLY A 290 16.17 -0.41 29.81
C GLY A 290 15.15 -0.55 30.95
N VAL A 291 13.92 -0.05 30.79
CA VAL A 291 12.84 -0.11 31.80
C VAL A 291 11.61 -0.90 31.34
N GLY A 292 11.47 -1.19 30.04
CA GLY A 292 10.45 -2.08 29.49
C GLY A 292 9.02 -1.53 29.35
N ASN A 293 8.78 -0.23 29.58
CA ASN A 293 7.42 0.34 29.54
C ASN A 293 7.00 0.92 28.18
N ALA A 294 7.95 1.25 27.31
CA ALA A 294 7.64 1.75 25.97
C ALA A 294 7.37 0.59 25.01
N TYR A 295 6.53 0.82 24.00
CA TYR A 295 6.10 -0.18 23.03
C TYR A 295 5.79 0.46 21.68
N GLY A 296 5.79 -0.35 20.62
CA GLY A 296 5.46 0.04 19.25
C GLY A 296 6.65 0.33 18.33
N ALA A 297 6.32 0.65 17.08
CA ALA A 297 7.26 0.91 16.00
C ALA A 297 7.43 2.42 15.74
N GLU A 298 8.64 2.86 15.44
CA GLU A 298 8.95 4.21 14.92
C GLU A 298 9.98 4.16 13.80
N VAL A 299 10.02 5.18 12.96
CA VAL A 299 11.07 5.34 11.94
C VAL A 299 11.81 6.64 12.17
N TRP A 300 13.14 6.62 12.11
CA TRP A 300 13.95 7.83 12.07
C TRP A 300 14.37 8.13 10.64
N ALA A 301 14.03 9.33 10.17
CA ALA A 301 14.34 9.81 8.82
C ALA A 301 15.27 11.04 8.90
N PRO A 302 15.93 11.44 7.79
CA PRO A 302 16.68 12.68 7.73
C PRO A 302 15.79 13.85 8.14
N HIS A 303 16.27 14.82 8.92
CA HIS A 303 15.47 16.00 9.28
C HIS A 303 15.38 17.00 8.12
N ASN A 304 14.46 17.96 8.20
CA ASN A 304 14.25 18.97 7.16
C ASN A 304 15.44 19.97 7.15
N ALA A 305 16.45 19.69 6.32
CA ALA A 305 17.68 20.46 6.19
C ALA A 305 17.91 20.83 4.72
N GLY A 306 18.55 21.98 4.45
CA GLY A 306 18.83 22.44 3.08
C GLY A 306 19.72 21.46 2.29
N TYR A 307 20.71 20.86 2.94
CA TYR A 307 21.63 19.94 2.29
C TYR A 307 20.95 18.65 1.88
N ASN A 308 20.91 18.32 0.58
CA ASN A 308 20.31 17.09 0.04
C ASN A 308 18.91 16.84 0.62
N ASN A 309 18.07 17.88 0.62
CA ASN A 309 16.75 17.87 1.25
C ASN A 309 15.81 16.77 0.75
N GLU A 310 15.92 16.38 -0.53
CA GLU A 310 15.15 15.26 -1.11
C GLU A 310 15.26 13.95 -0.30
N THR A 311 16.37 13.72 0.40
CA THR A 311 16.53 12.56 1.28
C THR A 311 15.55 12.56 2.46
N HIS A 312 15.11 13.73 2.96
CA HIS A 312 14.06 13.84 3.97
C HIS A 312 12.71 13.38 3.43
N ALA A 313 12.36 13.75 2.20
CA ALA A 313 11.09 13.35 1.57
C ALA A 313 11.03 11.84 1.45
N VAL A 314 12.06 11.29 0.78
CA VAL A 314 12.17 9.87 0.54
C VAL A 314 12.15 9.12 1.86
N GLY A 315 12.89 9.59 2.87
CA GLY A 315 12.92 8.95 4.18
C GLY A 315 11.57 9.01 4.91
N THR A 316 10.86 10.12 4.81
CA THR A 316 9.56 10.31 5.46
C THR A 316 8.48 9.45 4.83
N ASP A 317 8.37 9.48 3.51
CA ASP A 317 7.35 8.72 2.78
C ASP A 317 7.61 7.21 2.88
N LEU A 318 8.85 6.78 2.69
CA LEU A 318 9.24 5.37 2.86
C LEU A 318 8.97 4.89 4.28
N GLY A 319 9.33 5.71 5.29
CA GLY A 319 9.08 5.40 6.69
C GLY A 319 7.59 5.21 7.00
N ASN A 320 6.74 6.08 6.45
CA ASN A 320 5.28 5.96 6.60
C ASN A 320 4.73 4.68 5.95
N GLN A 321 5.23 4.29 4.76
CA GLN A 321 4.80 3.05 4.10
C GLN A 321 5.16 1.81 4.91
N ILE A 322 6.36 1.77 5.50
CA ILE A 322 6.80 0.68 6.38
C ILE A 322 5.96 0.64 7.66
N LEU A 323 5.79 1.78 8.34
CA LEU A 323 5.00 1.86 9.58
C LEU A 323 3.54 1.42 9.35
N ALA A 324 2.96 1.72 8.19
CA ALA A 324 1.62 1.28 7.84
C ALA A 324 1.51 -0.26 7.77
N GLN A 325 2.54 -0.97 7.29
CA GLN A 325 2.55 -2.44 7.26
C GLN A 325 2.80 -3.03 8.65
N LEU A 326 3.74 -2.46 9.41
CA LEU A 326 4.00 -2.88 10.80
C LEU A 326 2.75 -2.73 11.67
N GLN A 327 1.97 -1.66 11.47
CA GLN A 327 0.71 -1.46 12.18
C GLN A 327 -0.33 -2.55 11.87
N LYS A 328 -0.36 -3.11 10.65
CA LYS A 328 -1.28 -4.22 10.31
C LYS A 328 -0.95 -5.50 11.07
N LEU A 329 0.30 -5.69 11.49
CA LEU A 329 0.69 -6.80 12.37
C LEU A 329 0.21 -6.60 13.82
N GLY A 330 -0.22 -5.40 14.18
CA GLY A 330 -0.68 -5.04 15.52
C GLY A 330 0.31 -4.20 16.33
N LEU A 331 1.43 -3.76 15.74
CA LEU A 331 2.34 -2.82 16.40
C LEU A 331 1.69 -1.43 16.53
N THR A 332 1.94 -0.76 17.65
CA THR A 332 1.55 0.65 17.80
C THR A 332 2.44 1.51 16.92
N ASN A 333 1.84 2.27 16.00
CA ASN A 333 2.54 3.22 15.15
C ASN A 333 2.87 4.50 15.95
N ARG A 334 4.16 4.82 16.09
CA ARG A 334 4.67 5.99 16.84
C ARG A 334 5.18 7.10 15.90
N GLY A 335 4.95 6.95 14.61
CA GLY A 335 5.27 7.93 13.56
C GLY A 335 6.72 7.90 13.08
N VAL A 336 6.95 8.64 12.00
CA VAL A 336 8.29 9.04 11.55
C VAL A 336 8.79 10.17 12.45
N LYS A 337 10.07 10.14 12.78
CA LYS A 337 10.72 11.06 13.70
C LYS A 337 12.00 11.64 13.12
N PHE A 338 12.33 12.82 13.61
CA PHE A 338 13.49 13.58 13.18
C PHE A 338 14.33 13.99 14.40
N ARG A 339 15.65 13.99 14.23
CA ARG A 339 16.57 14.47 15.26
C ARG A 339 17.84 15.00 14.63
N TRP A 340 18.26 16.18 15.08
CA TRP A 340 19.48 16.84 14.63
C TRP A 340 20.43 17.10 15.79
N ILE A 341 21.66 17.49 15.45
CA ILE A 341 22.65 18.01 16.37
C ILE A 341 22.56 19.54 16.32
N ASP A 342 22.55 20.19 17.48
CA ASP A 342 22.69 21.67 17.53
C ASP A 342 23.95 22.09 16.77
N PRO A 343 23.98 23.31 16.18
CA PRO A 343 25.07 23.75 15.31
C PRO A 343 26.47 23.43 15.86
N ASP A 344 27.20 22.58 15.14
CA ASP A 344 28.56 22.16 15.44
C ASP A 344 29.30 21.93 14.12
N PRO A 345 30.34 22.73 13.79
CA PRO A 345 31.08 22.62 12.53
C PRO A 345 31.67 21.24 12.23
N LYS A 346 31.78 20.36 13.25
CA LYS A 346 32.19 18.96 13.07
C LYS A 346 31.10 18.09 12.45
N TYR A 347 29.83 18.41 12.69
CA TYR A 347 28.67 17.61 12.32
C TYR A 347 27.73 18.29 11.32
N ASP A 348 27.80 19.61 11.21
CA ASP A 348 27.05 20.40 10.22
C ASP A 348 27.33 19.93 8.79
N TYR A 349 26.34 20.12 7.93
CA TYR A 349 26.48 19.87 6.50
C TYR A 349 27.31 20.99 5.83
N PRO A 350 27.87 20.73 4.63
CA PRO A 350 28.66 21.72 3.89
C PRO A 350 27.97 23.07 3.64
N ASP A 351 26.63 23.11 3.59
CA ASP A 351 25.84 24.33 3.42
C ASP A 351 25.60 25.11 4.74
N GLY A 352 26.09 24.61 5.87
CA GLY A 352 25.90 25.18 7.20
C GLY A 352 24.62 24.74 7.91
N SER A 353 23.82 23.84 7.32
CA SER A 353 22.65 23.27 7.99
C SER A 353 23.05 22.22 9.04
N ASN A 354 22.22 22.07 10.08
CA ASN A 354 22.47 21.14 11.18
C ASN A 354 22.60 19.69 10.69
N GLY A 355 23.55 18.94 11.23
CA GLY A 355 23.70 17.52 10.93
C GLY A 355 22.59 16.65 11.52
N ASP A 356 22.16 15.62 10.78
CA ASP A 356 21.31 14.54 11.32
C ASP A 356 21.98 13.91 12.56
N TYR A 357 21.21 13.62 13.62
CA TYR A 357 21.75 13.08 14.88
C TYR A 357 22.33 11.68 14.69
N TYR A 358 21.57 10.82 14.02
CA TYR A 358 21.94 9.44 13.76
C TYR A 358 23.04 9.37 12.70
N GLY A 359 24.17 8.78 13.07
CA GLY A 359 25.36 8.80 12.22
C GLY A 359 25.17 8.10 10.87
N ILE A 360 24.38 7.03 10.79
CA ILE A 360 24.13 6.33 9.52
C ILE A 360 23.33 7.20 8.54
N ILE A 361 22.30 7.89 9.03
CA ILE A 361 21.51 8.86 8.26
C ILE A 361 22.40 10.02 7.82
N ARG A 362 23.17 10.59 8.76
CA ARG A 362 24.07 11.72 8.48
C ARG A 362 25.14 11.38 7.44
N GLU A 363 25.79 10.23 7.56
CA GLU A 363 26.83 9.81 6.61
C GLU A 363 26.25 9.43 5.24
N ALA A 364 25.05 8.84 5.18
CA ALA A 364 24.37 8.55 3.91
C ALA A 364 23.97 9.85 3.17
N ARG A 365 23.37 10.80 3.89
CA ARG A 365 22.97 12.08 3.33
C ARG A 365 24.13 12.89 2.77
N LYS A 366 25.34 12.79 3.34
CA LYS A 366 26.57 13.40 2.78
C LYS A 366 26.83 13.00 1.33
N SER A 367 26.43 11.78 0.96
CA SER A 367 26.56 11.21 -0.37
C SER A 367 25.26 11.25 -1.18
N ASN A 368 24.28 12.03 -0.72
CA ASN A 368 22.92 12.12 -1.29
C ASN A 368 22.17 10.78 -1.31
N LEU A 369 22.51 9.82 -0.45
CA LEU A 369 21.80 8.55 -0.32
C LEU A 369 20.68 8.70 0.71
N PRO A 370 19.40 8.52 0.35
CA PRO A 370 18.31 8.45 1.32
C PRO A 370 18.53 7.28 2.29
N ALA A 371 18.40 7.54 3.58
CA ALA A 371 18.59 6.54 4.62
C ALA A 371 17.62 6.71 5.78
N ILE A 372 16.99 5.62 6.20
CA ILE A 372 16.08 5.57 7.35
C ILE A 372 16.53 4.51 8.37
N ILE A 373 16.05 4.65 9.60
CA ILE A 373 16.16 3.63 10.65
C ILE A 373 14.75 3.18 11.03
N VAL A 374 14.44 1.90 10.84
CA VAL A 374 13.19 1.28 11.31
C VAL A 374 13.44 0.68 12.68
N GLU A 375 12.79 1.25 13.69
CA GLU A 375 12.77 0.72 15.06
C GLU A 375 11.47 -0.07 15.26
N HIS A 376 11.50 -1.39 15.09
CA HIS A 376 10.28 -2.20 14.94
C HIS A 376 9.43 -2.29 16.21
N ALA A 377 10.06 -2.68 17.32
CA ALA A 377 9.39 -3.02 18.57
C ALA A 377 10.38 -2.88 19.72
N PHE A 378 9.88 -2.85 20.96
CA PHE A 378 10.72 -2.72 22.15
C PHE A 378 11.17 -4.10 22.66
N LEU A 379 12.47 -4.40 22.55
CA LEU A 379 13.06 -5.67 22.96
C LEU A 379 12.91 -5.93 24.46
N ASP A 380 12.90 -4.87 25.28
CA ASP A 380 12.74 -4.89 26.73
C ASP A 380 11.28 -4.83 27.20
N ASN A 381 10.32 -4.61 26.29
CA ASN A 381 8.90 -4.69 26.60
C ASN A 381 8.37 -6.11 26.42
N TRP A 382 7.75 -6.66 27.46
CA TRP A 382 7.28 -8.05 27.44
C TRP A 382 6.20 -8.31 26.38
N SER A 383 5.29 -7.35 26.16
CA SER A 383 4.21 -7.51 25.19
C SER A 383 4.75 -7.51 23.76
N ASP A 384 5.59 -6.52 23.42
CA ASP A 384 6.23 -6.43 22.12
C ASP A 384 7.10 -7.67 21.86
N TYR A 385 7.93 -8.06 22.84
CA TYR A 385 8.77 -9.25 22.73
C TYR A 385 7.93 -10.51 22.47
N ASN A 386 6.90 -10.74 23.29
CA ASN A 386 6.09 -11.95 23.19
C ASN A 386 5.23 -11.97 21.92
N ASN A 387 4.80 -10.84 21.39
CA ASN A 387 3.92 -10.80 20.22
C ASN A 387 4.70 -10.77 18.90
N PHE A 388 5.90 -10.18 18.88
CA PHE A 388 6.59 -9.85 17.62
C PHE A 388 8.04 -10.33 17.52
N LEU A 389 8.73 -10.69 18.62
CA LEU A 389 10.19 -10.92 18.58
C LEU A 389 10.65 -12.32 19.02
N ASN A 390 9.81 -13.09 19.72
CA ASN A 390 10.23 -14.34 20.37
C ASN A 390 10.25 -15.59 19.47
N SER A 391 10.08 -15.46 18.16
CA SER A 391 10.21 -16.57 17.21
C SER A 391 10.61 -16.10 15.81
N ASP A 392 11.24 -16.98 15.05
CA ASP A 392 11.67 -16.69 13.68
C ASP A 392 10.48 -16.36 12.77
N ALA A 393 9.32 -17.00 12.98
CA ALA A 393 8.10 -16.69 12.23
C ALA A 393 7.63 -15.24 12.47
N LYS A 394 7.79 -14.72 13.69
CA LYS A 394 7.41 -13.32 14.00
C LYS A 394 8.42 -12.32 13.44
N LEU A 395 9.71 -12.63 13.54
CA LEU A 395 10.76 -11.85 12.88
C LEU A 395 10.60 -11.86 11.35
N GLN A 396 10.13 -12.96 10.79
CA GLN A 396 9.77 -13.06 9.37
C GLN A 396 8.60 -12.16 9.03
N SER A 397 7.54 -12.11 9.84
CA SER A 397 6.42 -11.18 9.62
C SER A 397 6.89 -9.72 9.61
N LEU A 398 7.82 -9.34 10.49
CA LEU A 398 8.42 -7.99 10.49
C LEU A 398 9.17 -7.71 9.18
N GLY A 399 10.08 -8.61 8.78
CA GLY A 399 10.85 -8.42 7.54
C GLY A 399 9.96 -8.36 6.28
N ILE A 400 8.90 -9.16 6.22
CA ILE A 400 7.91 -9.11 5.14
C ILE A 400 7.16 -7.76 5.15
N ALA A 401 6.77 -7.25 6.31
CA ALA A 401 6.12 -5.95 6.43
C ALA A 401 7.02 -4.81 5.95
N ASP A 402 8.32 -4.83 6.26
CA ASP A 402 9.29 -3.87 5.72
C ASP A 402 9.35 -3.93 4.19
N ALA A 403 9.48 -5.15 3.64
CA ALA A 403 9.54 -5.36 2.20
C ALA A 403 8.27 -4.88 1.50
N HIS A 404 7.09 -5.09 2.09
CA HIS A 404 5.81 -4.57 1.57
C HIS A 404 5.76 -3.04 1.63
N GLY A 405 6.25 -2.42 2.71
CA GLY A 405 6.34 -0.96 2.82
C GLY A 405 7.25 -0.36 1.74
N ILE A 406 8.43 -0.97 1.56
CA ILE A 406 9.37 -0.62 0.51
C ILE A 406 8.74 -0.81 -0.88
N ALA A 407 8.10 -1.95 -1.13
CA ALA A 407 7.44 -2.24 -2.40
C ALA A 407 6.33 -1.24 -2.73
N ASN A 408 5.50 -0.87 -1.75
CA ASN A 408 4.44 0.12 -1.92
C ASN A 408 5.01 1.51 -2.27
N TYR A 409 6.09 1.92 -1.60
CA TYR A 409 6.74 3.20 -1.87
C TYR A 409 7.33 3.24 -3.29
N TYR A 410 7.97 2.17 -3.73
CA TYR A 410 8.63 2.10 -5.04
C TYR A 410 7.76 1.57 -6.18
N GLY A 411 6.49 1.23 -5.91
CA GLY A 411 5.59 0.63 -6.89
C GLY A 411 6.09 -0.71 -7.43
N LEU A 412 6.75 -1.52 -6.59
CA LEU A 412 7.29 -2.81 -7.01
C LEU A 412 6.16 -3.82 -7.23
N SER A 413 6.29 -4.62 -8.29
CA SER A 413 5.41 -5.76 -8.58
C SER A 413 6.18 -7.07 -8.48
N TYR A 414 5.51 -8.12 -8.00
CA TYR A 414 6.06 -9.48 -8.03
C TYR A 414 6.38 -9.96 -9.45
N ALA A 415 7.18 -11.02 -9.55
CA ALA A 415 7.53 -11.66 -10.82
C ALA A 415 6.31 -12.03 -11.69
N GLU A 416 6.47 -11.93 -13.02
CA GLU A 416 5.43 -12.37 -13.94
C GLU A 416 5.23 -13.88 -13.75
N GLY A 417 3.97 -14.32 -13.73
CA GLY A 417 3.65 -15.72 -13.43
C GLY A 417 3.51 -16.03 -11.95
N THR A 418 3.71 -15.10 -11.02
CA THR A 418 3.55 -15.37 -9.59
C THR A 418 2.11 -15.76 -9.23
N VAL A 419 1.97 -16.87 -8.51
CA VAL A 419 0.73 -17.30 -7.84
C VAL A 419 0.88 -17.01 -6.35
N TYR A 420 0.02 -16.15 -5.83
CA TYR A 420 -0.06 -15.80 -4.42
C TYR A 420 -0.85 -16.81 -3.62
N ARG A 421 -0.50 -16.98 -2.34
CA ARG A 421 -1.28 -17.73 -1.35
C ARG A 421 -1.82 -16.77 -0.29
N LEU A 422 -3.11 -16.90 0.02
CA LEU A 422 -3.71 -16.24 1.17
C LEU A 422 -4.38 -17.27 2.08
N TYR A 423 -4.48 -16.96 3.36
CA TYR A 423 -5.16 -17.78 4.35
C TYR A 423 -6.20 -16.97 5.11
N TYR A 424 -7.42 -17.51 5.24
CA TYR A 424 -8.49 -16.89 6.03
C TYR A 424 -8.73 -17.69 7.31
N ALA A 425 -8.16 -17.20 8.41
CA ALA A 425 -8.24 -17.86 9.71
C ALA A 425 -9.66 -18.21 10.20
N PRO A 426 -10.71 -17.38 9.95
CA PRO A 426 -12.06 -17.71 10.40
C PRO A 426 -12.68 -18.95 9.74
N THR A 427 -12.35 -19.25 8.48
CA THR A 427 -12.88 -20.42 7.76
C THR A 427 -11.84 -21.53 7.58
N LEU A 428 -10.58 -21.27 7.95
CA LEU A 428 -9.43 -22.14 7.71
C LEU A 428 -9.15 -22.38 6.22
N ASP A 429 -9.58 -21.46 5.36
CA ASP A 429 -9.53 -21.59 3.91
C ASP A 429 -8.23 -20.98 3.35
N HIS A 430 -7.73 -21.55 2.24
CA HIS A 430 -6.61 -21.00 1.49
C HIS A 430 -7.05 -20.59 0.09
N HIS A 431 -6.68 -19.38 -0.31
CA HIS A 431 -6.94 -18.86 -1.65
C HIS A 431 -5.66 -18.72 -2.45
N TYR A 432 -5.74 -19.03 -3.74
CA TYR A 432 -4.61 -18.96 -4.67
C TYR A 432 -4.97 -18.14 -5.91
N THR A 433 -4.13 -17.17 -6.24
CA THR A 433 -4.41 -16.27 -7.35
C THR A 433 -3.15 -15.73 -8.01
N MET A 434 -3.18 -15.53 -9.33
CA MET A 434 -2.18 -14.72 -10.05
C MET A 434 -2.55 -13.22 -10.07
N ASP A 435 -3.77 -12.88 -9.66
CA ASP A 435 -4.24 -11.51 -9.68
C ASP A 435 -3.72 -10.78 -8.43
N ALA A 436 -2.76 -9.89 -8.64
CA ALA A 436 -2.19 -9.06 -7.59
C ALA A 436 -3.27 -8.18 -6.92
N ASN A 437 -4.27 -7.72 -7.67
CA ASN A 437 -5.38 -6.96 -7.09
C ASN A 437 -6.24 -7.84 -6.19
N GLU A 438 -6.55 -9.08 -6.59
CA GLU A 438 -7.26 -10.04 -5.74
C GLU A 438 -6.48 -10.33 -4.45
N TYR A 439 -5.17 -10.53 -4.54
CA TYR A 439 -4.29 -10.70 -3.38
C TYR A 439 -4.32 -9.50 -2.42
N GLN A 440 -4.24 -8.27 -2.95
CA GLN A 440 -4.26 -7.06 -2.13
C GLN A 440 -5.64 -6.78 -1.51
N VAL A 441 -6.72 -6.95 -2.27
CA VAL A 441 -8.10 -6.73 -1.80
C VAL A 441 -8.47 -7.73 -0.70
N LEU A 442 -8.11 -9.00 -0.85
CA LEU A 442 -8.37 -10.01 0.17
C LEU A 442 -7.55 -9.75 1.44
N GLY A 443 -6.27 -9.34 1.31
CA GLY A 443 -5.44 -8.91 2.44
C GLY A 443 -6.08 -7.75 3.21
N ALA A 444 -6.58 -6.74 2.49
CA ALA A 444 -7.32 -5.62 3.07
C ALA A 444 -8.63 -6.04 3.79
N ARG A 445 -9.20 -7.20 3.43
CA ARG A 445 -10.43 -7.79 4.00
C ARG A 445 -10.15 -8.84 5.09
N GLY A 446 -8.93 -8.87 5.64
CA GLY A 446 -8.57 -9.71 6.77
C GLY A 446 -8.06 -11.10 6.40
N TRP A 447 -7.78 -11.36 5.13
CA TRP A 447 -6.98 -12.52 4.73
C TRP A 447 -5.52 -12.29 5.11
N ILE A 448 -4.87 -13.33 5.60
CA ILE A 448 -3.44 -13.35 5.85
C ILE A 448 -2.77 -13.59 4.51
N GLN A 449 -2.00 -12.61 4.05
CA GLN A 449 -1.19 -12.66 2.84
C GLN A 449 0.06 -13.50 3.13
N GLU A 450 0.05 -14.77 2.74
CA GLU A 450 1.14 -15.71 3.03
C GLU A 450 2.29 -15.66 2.01
N GLY A 451 2.21 -14.76 1.03
CA GLY A 451 3.24 -14.55 0.02
C GLY A 451 3.07 -15.42 -1.21
N ILE A 452 4.18 -15.80 -1.82
CA ILE A 452 4.22 -16.58 -3.06
C ILE A 452 3.96 -18.06 -2.76
N ALA A 453 2.92 -18.60 -3.39
CA ALA A 453 2.63 -20.02 -3.40
C ALA A 453 3.58 -20.76 -4.35
N TRP A 454 3.66 -20.29 -5.61
CA TRP A 454 4.47 -20.84 -6.71
C TRP A 454 4.48 -19.92 -7.93
N HIS A 455 5.16 -20.33 -9.01
CA HIS A 455 5.16 -19.63 -10.31
C HIS A 455 4.46 -20.46 -11.39
N SER A 456 3.62 -19.79 -12.17
CA SER A 456 3.01 -20.27 -13.41
C SER A 456 4.06 -20.39 -14.51
N ASP A 457 3.85 -21.35 -15.39
CA ASP A 457 4.54 -21.38 -16.68
C ASP A 457 3.86 -20.46 -17.71
N ASP A 458 4.50 -20.29 -18.86
CA ASP A 458 3.99 -19.52 -19.98
C ASP A 458 2.89 -20.32 -20.69
N LYS A 459 1.84 -19.64 -21.17
CA LYS A 459 0.68 -20.30 -21.82
C LYS A 459 1.04 -21.17 -23.03
N ASP A 460 2.14 -20.84 -23.71
CA ASP A 460 2.59 -21.51 -24.94
C ASP A 460 3.42 -22.76 -24.63
N HIS A 461 3.85 -22.92 -23.38
CA HIS A 461 4.67 -24.03 -22.90
C HIS A 461 3.94 -24.91 -21.87
N GLY A 462 3.22 -24.27 -20.95
CA GLY A 462 2.56 -24.91 -19.83
C GLY A 462 1.18 -25.49 -20.15
N VAL A 463 0.66 -26.24 -19.18
CA VAL A 463 -0.62 -26.94 -19.26
C VAL A 463 -1.63 -26.25 -18.32
N PRO A 464 -2.86 -25.91 -18.76
CA PRO A 464 -3.77 -25.10 -17.98
C PRO A 464 -4.21 -25.75 -16.66
N VAL A 465 -4.25 -24.94 -15.61
CA VAL A 465 -4.92 -25.23 -14.33
C VAL A 465 -6.17 -24.37 -14.26
N TYR A 466 -7.32 -24.99 -14.08
CA TYR A 466 -8.62 -24.33 -14.03
C TYR A 466 -9.03 -23.98 -12.60
N ARG A 467 -9.69 -22.84 -12.41
CA ARG A 467 -10.30 -22.41 -11.14
C ARG A 467 -11.82 -22.55 -11.19
N LEU A 468 -12.40 -23.12 -10.15
CA LEU A 468 -13.83 -23.11 -9.90
C LEU A 468 -14.14 -22.51 -8.53
N TYR A 469 -15.31 -21.89 -8.40
CA TYR A 469 -15.82 -21.35 -7.15
C TYR A 469 -17.15 -22.00 -6.79
N HIS A 470 -17.35 -22.40 -5.53
CA HIS A 470 -18.62 -22.94 -5.08
C HIS A 470 -19.36 -21.94 -4.15
N PRO A 471 -20.47 -21.33 -4.58
CA PRO A 471 -21.14 -20.27 -3.82
C PRO A 471 -21.76 -20.74 -2.50
N GLY A 472 -22.03 -22.05 -2.35
CA GLY A 472 -22.62 -22.61 -1.14
C GLY A 472 -21.62 -22.91 -0.02
N THR A 473 -20.36 -23.16 -0.36
CA THR A 473 -19.29 -23.46 0.61
C THR A 473 -18.27 -22.33 0.70
N LEU A 474 -18.29 -21.41 -0.28
CA LEU A 474 -17.34 -20.32 -0.47
C LEU A 474 -15.92 -20.77 -0.84
N ASN A 475 -15.72 -22.06 -1.14
CA ASN A 475 -14.40 -22.61 -1.46
C ASN A 475 -14.06 -22.45 -2.94
N HIS A 476 -12.76 -22.36 -3.22
CA HIS A 476 -12.21 -22.50 -4.56
C HIS A 476 -11.66 -23.90 -4.79
N HIS A 477 -11.74 -24.38 -6.04
CA HIS A 477 -11.13 -25.64 -6.47
C HIS A 477 -10.23 -25.41 -7.67
N TYR A 478 -9.07 -26.06 -7.66
CA TYR A 478 -8.07 -25.94 -8.71
C TYR A 478 -7.73 -27.31 -9.29
N THR A 479 -7.79 -27.44 -10.61
CA THR A 479 -7.57 -28.72 -11.28
C THR A 479 -6.97 -28.59 -12.67
N MET A 480 -6.06 -29.49 -13.03
CA MET A 480 -5.61 -29.67 -14.43
C MET A 480 -6.57 -30.54 -15.24
N ASP A 481 -7.51 -31.24 -14.60
CA ASP A 481 -8.43 -32.14 -15.28
C ASP A 481 -9.62 -31.35 -15.87
N ALA A 482 -9.57 -31.15 -17.19
CA ALA A 482 -10.64 -30.50 -17.94
C ALA A 482 -12.00 -31.23 -17.82
N TRP A 483 -11.99 -32.55 -17.56
CA TRP A 483 -13.21 -33.31 -17.31
C TRP A 483 -13.78 -33.03 -15.92
N GLU A 484 -12.95 -32.98 -14.89
CA GLU A 484 -13.35 -32.57 -13.54
C GLU A 484 -13.96 -31.16 -13.57
N TYR A 485 -13.27 -30.21 -14.20
CA TYR A 485 -13.76 -28.85 -14.41
C TYR A 485 -15.14 -28.82 -15.06
N LYS A 486 -15.35 -29.60 -16.14
CA LYS A 486 -16.64 -29.69 -16.84
C LYS A 486 -17.75 -30.29 -15.98
N VAL A 487 -17.47 -31.39 -15.28
CA VAL A 487 -18.46 -32.09 -14.45
C VAL A 487 -18.89 -31.24 -13.27
N LEU A 488 -17.95 -30.56 -12.60
CA LEU A 488 -18.24 -29.69 -11.47
C LEU A 488 -19.08 -28.47 -11.88
N GLY A 489 -18.83 -27.92 -13.08
CA GLY A 489 -19.68 -26.86 -13.66
C GLY A 489 -21.16 -27.24 -13.77
N GLY A 490 -21.46 -28.53 -14.02
CA GLY A 490 -22.82 -29.06 -14.00
C GLY A 490 -23.39 -29.36 -12.60
N ARG A 491 -22.61 -29.14 -11.53
CA ARG A 491 -22.93 -29.51 -10.15
C ARG A 491 -22.84 -28.33 -9.17
N GLY A 492 -23.17 -27.13 -9.65
CA GLY A 492 -23.26 -25.93 -8.82
C GLY A 492 -21.94 -25.19 -8.60
N TRP A 493 -20.84 -25.65 -9.19
CA TRP A 493 -19.59 -24.88 -9.22
C TRP A 493 -19.64 -23.85 -10.35
N LYS A 494 -19.25 -22.62 -10.05
CA LYS A 494 -18.99 -21.57 -11.03
C LYS A 494 -17.63 -21.83 -11.66
N GLN A 495 -17.62 -21.97 -12.97
CA GLN A 495 -16.42 -22.13 -13.78
C GLN A 495 -15.78 -20.75 -14.02
N GLU A 496 -14.59 -20.51 -13.48
CA GLU A 496 -13.93 -19.20 -13.52
C GLU A 496 -12.82 -19.11 -14.57
N GLY A 497 -12.54 -20.20 -15.29
CA GLY A 497 -11.58 -20.26 -16.37
C GLY A 497 -10.22 -20.80 -15.95
N ILE A 498 -9.20 -20.43 -16.72
CA ILE A 498 -7.81 -20.80 -16.46
C ILE A 498 -7.26 -19.85 -15.40
N ALA A 499 -6.73 -20.42 -14.33
CA ALA A 499 -6.12 -19.70 -13.22
C ALA A 499 -4.64 -19.39 -13.50
N TRP A 500 -3.92 -20.39 -14.01
CA TRP A 500 -2.50 -20.34 -14.37
C TRP A 500 -2.13 -21.57 -15.22
N TYR A 501 -0.86 -21.71 -15.58
CA TYR A 501 -0.32 -22.84 -16.33
C TYR A 501 0.70 -23.62 -15.49
N SER A 502 0.54 -24.93 -15.42
CA SER A 502 1.53 -25.87 -14.89
C SER A 502 2.71 -25.98 -15.83
N ALA A 503 3.92 -26.06 -15.29
CA ALA A 503 5.07 -26.54 -16.04
C ALA A 503 4.86 -27.99 -16.52
N PRO A 504 5.46 -28.39 -17.65
CA PRO A 504 5.46 -29.78 -18.06
C PRO A 504 6.06 -30.70 -16.98
N LYS A 505 5.57 -31.94 -16.92
CA LYS A 505 6.06 -32.93 -15.98
C LYS A 505 7.54 -33.21 -16.23
N GLY A 506 8.36 -32.99 -15.21
CA GLY A 506 9.82 -33.17 -15.26
C GLY A 506 10.60 -31.87 -15.42
N GLU A 507 9.91 -30.76 -15.70
CA GLU A 507 10.51 -29.43 -15.90
C GLU A 507 10.21 -28.45 -14.77
N GLY A 508 9.27 -28.80 -13.87
CA GLY A 508 8.91 -27.98 -12.71
C GLY A 508 8.95 -28.72 -11.37
N LYS A 509 8.76 -27.96 -10.29
CA LYS A 509 8.68 -28.50 -8.91
C LYS A 509 7.25 -28.96 -8.59
N PRO A 510 7.06 -30.11 -7.92
CA PRO A 510 5.72 -30.62 -7.64
C PRO A 510 4.93 -29.69 -6.71
N VAL A 511 3.67 -29.45 -7.06
CA VAL A 511 2.64 -28.89 -6.17
C VAL A 511 1.71 -30.03 -5.78
N TYR A 512 1.61 -30.29 -4.48
CA TYR A 512 0.83 -31.38 -3.92
C TYR A 512 -0.59 -30.91 -3.58
N ARG A 513 -1.57 -31.80 -3.71
CA ARG A 513 -2.97 -31.57 -3.32
C ARG A 513 -3.37 -32.49 -2.18
N LEU A 514 -4.05 -31.92 -1.19
CA LEU A 514 -4.69 -32.66 -0.11
C LEU A 514 -6.17 -32.30 -0.05
N TYR A 515 -7.00 -33.23 0.43
CA TYR A 515 -8.44 -33.01 0.64
C TYR A 515 -8.83 -33.26 2.09
N HIS A 516 -9.57 -32.34 2.70
CA HIS A 516 -10.09 -32.50 4.06
C HIS A 516 -11.60 -32.72 4.06
N ARG A 517 -12.01 -33.94 4.46
CA ARG A 517 -13.44 -34.35 4.47
C ARG A 517 -14.31 -33.52 5.41
N GLY A 518 -13.74 -32.94 6.47
CA GLY A 518 -14.51 -32.18 7.45
C GLY A 518 -14.87 -30.76 7.00
N THR A 519 -13.95 -30.11 6.28
CA THR A 519 -14.12 -28.74 5.74
C THR A 519 -14.59 -28.75 4.28
N LEU A 520 -14.59 -29.91 3.63
CA LEU A 520 -14.90 -30.09 2.21
C LEU A 520 -13.99 -29.24 1.33
N ASP A 521 -12.71 -29.17 1.70
CA ASP A 521 -11.77 -28.23 1.13
C ASP A 521 -10.48 -28.90 0.66
N HIS A 522 -9.80 -28.27 -0.31
CA HIS A 522 -8.54 -28.71 -0.86
C HIS A 522 -7.40 -27.78 -0.48
N HIS A 523 -6.28 -28.33 -0.05
CA HIS A 523 -5.05 -27.60 0.20
C HIS A 523 -4.01 -27.88 -0.88
N TYR A 524 -3.27 -26.85 -1.28
CA TYR A 524 -2.24 -26.95 -2.31
C TYR A 524 -0.91 -26.40 -1.81
N THR A 525 0.16 -27.17 -1.95
CA THR A 525 1.46 -26.77 -1.41
C THR A 525 2.64 -27.28 -2.23
N LYS A 526 3.68 -26.45 -2.38
CA LYS A 526 5.01 -26.88 -2.84
C LYS A 526 5.83 -27.55 -1.74
N ASP A 527 5.45 -27.38 -0.47
CA ASP A 527 6.19 -27.93 0.66
C ASP A 527 5.83 -29.40 0.88
N ALA A 528 6.78 -30.27 0.56
CA ALA A 528 6.66 -31.70 0.81
C ALA A 528 6.50 -32.00 2.31
N TRP A 529 7.07 -31.20 3.20
CA TRP A 529 6.91 -31.38 4.65
C TRP A 529 5.49 -31.06 5.10
N GLU A 530 4.94 -29.91 4.71
CA GLU A 530 3.53 -29.56 4.95
C GLU A 530 2.59 -30.66 4.46
N TYR A 531 2.81 -31.17 3.24
CA TYR A 531 2.05 -32.29 2.68
C TYR A 531 2.11 -33.56 3.55
N GLN A 532 3.28 -33.91 4.08
CA GLN A 532 3.43 -35.08 4.97
C GLN A 532 2.76 -34.88 6.33
N VAL A 533 2.94 -33.71 6.93
CA VAL A 533 2.38 -33.39 8.26
C VAL A 533 0.86 -33.37 8.22
N LEU A 534 0.27 -32.74 7.19
CA LEU A 534 -1.19 -32.66 7.05
C LEU A 534 -1.81 -34.04 6.80
N GLY A 535 -1.13 -34.93 6.08
CA GLY A 535 -1.56 -36.32 5.90
C GLY A 535 -1.74 -37.08 7.22
N GLY A 536 -0.96 -36.74 8.25
CA GLY A 536 -1.13 -37.26 9.62
C GLY A 536 -2.21 -36.56 10.45
N ARG A 537 -2.84 -35.49 9.93
CA ARG A 537 -3.76 -34.59 10.65
C ARG A 537 -5.13 -34.48 10.00
N GLY A 538 -5.63 -35.59 9.45
CA GLY A 538 -7.00 -35.66 8.92
C GLY A 538 -7.15 -35.23 7.46
N TRP A 539 -6.07 -34.79 6.80
CA TRP A 539 -6.06 -34.54 5.36
C TRP A 539 -5.79 -35.82 4.59
N THR A 540 -6.54 -36.04 3.52
CA THR A 540 -6.30 -37.12 2.55
C THR A 540 -5.30 -36.62 1.51
N GLN A 541 -4.15 -37.27 1.43
CA GLN A 541 -3.11 -36.99 0.45
C GLN A 541 -3.54 -37.49 -0.94
N GLU A 542 -3.67 -36.57 -1.91
CA GLU A 542 -4.13 -36.90 -3.28
C GLU A 542 -3.00 -36.90 -4.32
N GLY A 543 -1.77 -36.68 -3.90
CA GLY A 543 -0.58 -36.70 -4.76
C GLY A 543 -0.25 -35.35 -5.37
N ILE A 544 0.43 -35.39 -6.51
CA ILE A 544 0.85 -34.20 -7.26
C ILE A 544 -0.34 -33.72 -8.09
N ALA A 545 -0.74 -32.47 -7.92
CA ALA A 545 -1.78 -31.86 -8.74
C ALA A 545 -1.22 -31.20 -10.01
N TRP A 546 -0.07 -30.52 -9.91
CA TRP A 546 0.64 -29.89 -11.03
C TRP A 546 2.11 -29.61 -10.69
N TYR A 547 2.81 -28.92 -11.60
CA TYR A 547 4.21 -28.51 -11.42
C TYR A 547 4.36 -26.99 -11.54
N SER A 548 5.08 -26.38 -10.61
CA SER A 548 5.49 -24.97 -10.61
C SER A 548 6.68 -24.75 -11.55
N LYS A 549 6.65 -23.66 -12.32
CA LYS A 549 7.89 -23.06 -12.88
C LYS A 549 8.75 -22.61 -11.70
N GLU A 550 10.08 -22.70 -11.83
CA GLU A 550 10.99 -22.68 -10.67
C GLU A 550 10.71 -21.56 -9.65
#